data_AF-A0AAN6H7M0-F1
#
_entry.id   AF-A0AAN6H7M0-F1
#
_cell.length_a   1.000
_cell.length_b   1.000
_cell.length_c   1.000
_cell.angle_alpha   90.00
_cell.angle_beta   90.00
_cell.angle_gamma   90.00
#
_symmetry.space_group_name_H-M   'P 1'
#
loop_
_entity.id
_entity.type
_entity.pdbx_description
1 polymer ?
#
loop_
_entity_poly.entity_id
_entity_poly.type
_entity_poly.pdbx_seq_one_letter_code
_entity_poly.pdbx_strand_id
1 'polypeptide(L)'
;MASATAEMSQQNSGTPSVIKEKEAGSPHKERHAAHGELVRDAIIGFADGLTVPFALTAGLSSLGSAKLVILGGLAELFAGSLSMGLGAYLAAVTEAKHYEVEELRERAEVKEKPLAEEDEVYEIFEQYGIERAQSKGVVEGLKANEDMWVRFMMDFELKLEKPRTKMAWIEGIVMAVTYFFGGLLPMIPYFAFKNVTHALFTSIGITALILVVFGYVKALVTGCRHIDAVWSAAQTLLVGAVAAGASYGIVRGVNSAENVSAITG
;
A
#
# COMPACT_ATOMS: atom_id res chain seq x y z
N MET A 1 48.24 70.42 16.15
CA MET A 1 48.93 69.67 17.23
C MET A 1 47.88 69.40 18.31
N ALA A 2 47.11 68.31 18.18
CA ALA A 2 47.34 66.98 18.76
C ALA A 2 46.99 66.89 20.26
N SER A 3 45.84 66.30 20.62
CA SER A 3 45.74 64.95 21.24
C SER A 3 44.35 64.68 21.86
N ALA A 4 44.06 63.39 22.06
CA ALA A 4 42.85 62.66 22.48
C ALA A 4 42.11 63.18 23.75
N THR A 5 40.88 62.77 24.14
CA THR A 5 40.39 61.39 24.46
C THR A 5 38.90 61.45 24.91
N ALA A 6 38.10 60.39 24.63
CA ALA A 6 36.98 59.72 25.38
C ALA A 6 35.98 60.53 26.28
N GLU A 7 34.71 60.19 26.55
CA GLU A 7 33.75 59.11 26.26
C GLU A 7 32.35 59.52 26.81
N MET A 8 31.29 58.83 26.35
CA MET A 8 29.97 58.56 27.00
C MET A 8 28.97 59.69 27.34
N SER A 9 27.77 59.59 26.76
CA SER A 9 26.47 59.41 27.49
C SER A 9 25.26 59.74 26.60
N GLN A 10 24.26 58.85 26.65
CA GLN A 10 22.87 58.94 26.14
C GLN A 10 22.22 60.31 26.48
N GLN A 11 21.19 60.82 25.77
CA GLN A 11 19.86 60.20 25.64
C GLN A 11 18.93 61.09 24.76
N ASN A 12 17.94 60.42 24.18
CA ASN A 12 16.57 60.90 23.94
C ASN A 12 16.20 61.50 22.57
N SER A 13 15.39 60.77 21.80
CA SER A 13 13.94 61.04 21.69
C SER A 13 13.30 60.16 20.60
N GLY A 14 12.13 59.61 20.92
CA GLY A 14 11.51 58.53 20.17
C GLY A 14 10.61 58.93 18.99
N THR A 15 10.57 57.99 18.04
CA THR A 15 9.43 57.46 17.23
C THR A 15 8.73 58.36 16.20
N PRO A 16 8.02 57.79 15.18
CA PRO A 16 7.95 56.39 14.70
C PRO A 16 7.99 56.24 13.15
N SER A 17 8.49 55.12 12.62
CA SER A 17 7.96 54.59 11.34
C SER A 17 8.10 53.07 11.25
N VAL A 18 6.98 52.41 11.56
CA VAL A 18 6.43 51.23 10.89
C VAL A 18 7.34 50.60 9.82
N ILE A 19 7.91 49.43 10.11
CA ILE A 19 8.14 48.38 9.11
C ILE A 19 7.66 47.04 9.66
N LYS A 20 6.46 46.70 9.15
CA LYS A 20 5.93 45.39 8.74
C LYS A 20 6.31 44.14 9.54
N GLU A 21 5.25 43.60 10.12
CA GLU A 21 4.97 42.18 10.38
C GLU A 21 5.88 41.21 9.63
N LYS A 22 6.61 40.43 10.43
CA LYS A 22 7.14 39.14 10.03
C LYS A 22 5.94 38.23 9.83
N GLU A 23 5.50 38.06 8.58
CA GLU A 23 4.54 37.01 8.21
C GLU A 23 5.10 35.69 8.75
N ALA A 24 4.47 35.18 9.80
CA ALA A 24 4.67 33.84 10.27
C ALA A 24 4.18 32.91 9.15
N GLY A 25 5.10 32.47 8.31
CA GLY A 25 4.85 31.46 7.30
C GLY A 25 4.11 30.30 7.96
N SER A 26 2.94 29.96 7.42
CA SER A 26 2.20 28.75 7.79
C SER A 26 3.19 27.60 7.92
N PRO A 27 3.19 26.82 9.02
CA PRO A 27 4.02 25.62 9.07
C PRO A 27 3.66 24.76 7.87
N HIS A 28 4.64 24.50 7.01
CA HIS A 28 4.50 23.60 5.87
C HIS A 28 4.21 22.20 6.45
N LYS A 29 2.92 21.88 6.57
CA LYS A 29 2.46 20.65 7.20
C LYS A 29 2.35 19.60 6.10
N GLU A 30 3.49 19.00 5.76
CA GLU A 30 3.52 17.87 4.83
C GLU A 30 2.73 16.71 5.45
N ARG A 31 1.63 16.33 4.79
CA ARG A 31 0.87 15.12 5.15
C ARG A 31 1.54 13.93 4.47
N HIS A 32 2.62 13.43 5.08
CA HIS A 32 3.14 12.11 4.74
C HIS A 32 2.37 11.06 5.52
N ALA A 33 1.60 10.22 4.82
CA ALA A 33 0.78 9.21 5.44
C ALA A 33 1.67 8.08 5.99
N ALA A 34 2.07 8.19 7.26
CA ALA A 34 2.80 7.17 8.01
C ALA A 34 2.03 5.83 8.21
N HIS A 35 0.92 5.62 7.49
CA HIS A 35 0.08 4.42 7.53
C HIS A 35 -0.13 3.82 6.12
N GLY A 36 0.76 4.12 5.17
CA GLY A 36 0.65 3.67 3.77
C GLY A 36 0.49 2.16 3.62
N GLU A 37 1.27 1.37 4.35
CA GLU A 37 1.24 -0.10 4.31
C GLU A 37 -0.11 -0.66 4.80
N LEU A 38 -0.59 -0.24 5.97
CA LEU A 38 -1.87 -0.71 6.50
C LEU A 38 -3.06 -0.30 5.62
N VAL A 39 -3.02 0.91 5.04
CA VAL A 39 -4.05 1.37 4.11
C VAL A 39 -3.99 0.58 2.81
N ARG A 40 -2.78 0.33 2.28
CA ARG A 40 -2.55 -0.52 1.11
C ARG A 40 -3.12 -1.91 1.33
N ASP A 41 -2.77 -2.56 2.43
CA ASP A 41 -3.19 -3.92 2.74
C ASP A 41 -4.70 -4.02 2.95
N ALA A 42 -5.31 -3.00 3.57
CA ALA A 42 -6.76 -2.89 3.70
C ALA A 42 -7.47 -2.74 2.35
N ILE A 43 -6.91 -1.92 1.44
CA ILE A 43 -7.46 -1.73 0.09
C ILE A 43 -7.32 -3.03 -0.71
N ILE A 44 -6.16 -3.69 -0.67
CA ILE A 44 -5.93 -4.95 -1.38
C ILE A 44 -6.88 -6.04 -0.84
N GLY A 45 -6.90 -6.24 0.48
CA GLY A 45 -7.76 -7.23 1.12
C GLY A 45 -9.23 -7.02 0.79
N PHE A 46 -9.73 -5.79 0.91
CA PHE A 46 -11.13 -5.49 0.61
C PHE A 46 -11.46 -5.63 -0.89
N ALA A 47 -10.56 -5.24 -1.79
CA ALA A 47 -10.76 -5.37 -3.24
C ALA A 47 -10.90 -6.83 -3.68
N ASP A 48 -9.99 -7.67 -3.20
CA ASP A 48 -9.98 -9.10 -3.50
C ASP A 48 -11.16 -9.80 -2.82
N GLY A 49 -11.45 -9.44 -1.57
CA GLY A 49 -12.61 -9.92 -0.83
C GLY A 49 -13.92 -9.58 -1.53
N LEU A 50 -14.06 -8.42 -2.16
CA LEU A 50 -15.27 -8.12 -2.94
C LEU A 50 -15.36 -8.95 -4.22
N THR A 51 -14.23 -9.24 -4.85
CA THR A 51 -14.19 -9.75 -6.22
C THR A 51 -14.23 -11.28 -6.27
N VAL A 52 -13.38 -11.96 -5.49
CA VAL A 52 -13.20 -13.42 -5.58
C VAL A 52 -14.40 -14.18 -5.00
N PRO A 53 -14.87 -13.91 -3.76
CA PRO A 53 -16.10 -14.48 -3.22
C PRO A 53 -17.34 -14.19 -4.07
N PHE A 54 -17.46 -12.98 -4.63
CA PHE A 54 -18.54 -12.64 -5.56
C PHE A 54 -18.47 -13.48 -6.84
N ALA A 55 -17.31 -13.58 -7.46
CA ALA A 55 -17.15 -14.36 -8.68
C ALA A 55 -17.45 -15.84 -8.44
N LEU A 56 -16.97 -16.42 -7.33
CA LEU A 56 -17.26 -17.79 -6.96
C LEU A 56 -18.76 -18.01 -6.75
N THR A 57 -19.40 -17.16 -5.95
CA THR A 57 -20.84 -17.30 -5.65
C THR A 57 -21.72 -17.08 -6.87
N ALA A 58 -21.35 -16.17 -7.77
CA ALA A 58 -21.97 -16.02 -9.08
C ALA A 58 -21.84 -17.32 -9.90
N GLY A 59 -20.64 -17.90 -9.93
CA GLY A 59 -20.37 -19.19 -10.57
C GLY A 59 -21.25 -20.31 -10.05
N LEU A 60 -21.21 -20.57 -8.73
CA LEU A 60 -21.98 -21.63 -8.09
C LEU A 60 -23.49 -21.43 -8.22
N SER A 61 -23.96 -20.18 -8.39
CA SER A 61 -25.38 -19.90 -8.61
C SER A 61 -25.91 -20.49 -9.91
N SER A 62 -25.04 -20.74 -10.90
CA SER A 62 -25.45 -21.42 -12.15
C SER A 62 -25.91 -22.86 -11.92
N LEU A 63 -25.57 -23.47 -10.77
CA LEU A 63 -25.98 -24.83 -10.40
C LEU A 63 -27.37 -24.89 -9.76
N GLY A 64 -28.02 -23.75 -9.51
CA GLY A 64 -29.40 -23.72 -9.01
C GLY A 64 -29.57 -23.96 -7.50
N SER A 65 -28.49 -24.17 -6.75
CA SER A 65 -28.55 -24.51 -5.32
C SER A 65 -27.96 -23.42 -4.42
N ALA A 66 -28.82 -22.71 -3.68
CA ALA A 66 -28.38 -21.72 -2.69
C ALA A 66 -27.48 -22.32 -1.60
N LYS A 67 -27.70 -23.59 -1.22
CA LYS A 67 -26.86 -24.30 -0.25
C LYS A 67 -25.42 -24.48 -0.75
N LEU A 68 -25.24 -24.80 -2.04
CA LEU A 68 -23.89 -24.92 -2.63
C LEU A 68 -23.19 -23.56 -2.66
N VAL A 69 -23.92 -22.49 -3.01
CA VAL A 69 -23.37 -21.13 -3.01
C VAL A 69 -22.92 -20.71 -1.62
N ILE A 70 -23.74 -20.94 -0.60
CA ILE A 70 -23.41 -20.57 0.79
C ILE A 70 -22.20 -21.37 1.29
N LEU A 71 -22.21 -22.69 1.13
CA LEU A 71 -21.13 -23.54 1.64
C LEU A 71 -19.81 -23.28 0.91
N GLY A 72 -19.85 -23.18 -0.43
CA GLY A 72 -18.68 -22.88 -1.24
C GLY A 72 -18.13 -21.48 -0.98
N GLY A 73 -19.02 -20.47 -0.91
CA GLY A 73 -18.64 -19.10 -0.61
C GLY A 73 -18.07 -18.94 0.80
N LEU A 74 -18.64 -19.58 1.82
CA LEU A 74 -18.08 -19.51 3.17
C LEU A 74 -16.72 -20.21 3.26
N ALA A 75 -16.59 -21.38 2.62
CA ALA A 75 -15.31 -22.10 2.58
C ALA A 75 -14.21 -21.25 1.94
N GLU A 76 -14.52 -20.60 0.80
CA GLU A 76 -13.59 -19.69 0.14
C GLU A 76 -13.34 -18.41 0.96
N LEU A 77 -14.35 -17.84 1.61
CA LEU A 77 -14.19 -16.64 2.41
C LEU A 77 -13.20 -16.85 3.58
N PHE A 78 -13.34 -17.97 4.30
CA PHE A 78 -12.44 -18.30 5.40
C PHE A 78 -11.06 -18.72 4.90
N ALA A 79 -10.99 -19.56 3.86
CA ALA A 79 -9.71 -20.01 3.31
C ALA A 79 -8.91 -18.84 2.71
N GLY A 80 -9.58 -17.98 1.93
CA GLY A 80 -9.01 -16.79 1.30
C GLY A 80 -8.57 -15.76 2.33
N SER A 81 -9.40 -15.45 3.33
CA SER A 81 -9.06 -14.51 4.41
C SER A 81 -7.80 -14.96 5.17
N LEU A 82 -7.73 -16.24 5.55
CA LEU A 82 -6.56 -16.79 6.24
C LEU A 82 -5.33 -16.81 5.32
N SER A 83 -5.49 -17.23 4.07
CA SER A 83 -4.39 -17.29 3.10
C SER A 83 -3.79 -15.91 2.84
N MET A 84 -4.61 -14.89 2.62
CA MET A 84 -4.13 -13.53 2.38
C MET A 84 -3.51 -12.92 3.63
N GLY A 85 -4.14 -13.08 4.80
CA GLY A 85 -3.59 -12.57 6.05
C GLY A 85 -2.26 -13.20 6.44
N LEU A 86 -2.15 -14.52 6.33
CA LEU A 86 -0.87 -15.21 6.54
C LEU A 86 0.16 -14.81 5.47
N GLY A 87 -0.27 -14.65 4.21
CA GLY A 87 0.58 -14.18 3.12
C GLY A 87 1.20 -12.81 3.41
N ALA A 88 0.40 -11.84 3.84
CA ALA A 88 0.88 -10.52 4.24
C ALA A 88 1.83 -10.58 5.44
N TYR A 89 1.48 -11.37 6.47
CA TYR A 89 2.35 -11.56 7.62
C TYR A 89 3.71 -12.16 7.22
N LEU A 90 3.72 -13.21 6.39
CA LEU A 90 4.96 -13.82 5.92
C LEU A 90 5.78 -12.87 5.05
N ALA A 91 5.13 -12.09 4.18
CA ALA A 91 5.79 -11.08 3.35
C ALA A 91 6.50 -10.03 4.22
N ALA A 92 5.80 -9.45 5.20
CA ALA A 92 6.34 -8.47 6.13
C ALA A 92 7.52 -9.01 6.96
N VAL A 93 7.41 -10.27 7.44
CA VAL A 93 8.51 -10.94 8.15
C VAL A 93 9.70 -11.20 7.24
N THR A 94 9.46 -11.54 5.99
CA THR A 94 10.52 -11.84 5.01
C THR A 94 11.26 -10.56 4.63
N GLU A 95 10.54 -9.46 4.41
CA GLU A 95 11.11 -8.14 4.13
C GLU A 95 11.94 -7.63 5.32
N ALA A 96 11.43 -7.78 6.55
CA ALA A 96 12.17 -7.49 7.77
C ALA A 96 13.48 -8.26 7.87
N LYS A 97 13.44 -9.57 7.62
CA LYS A 97 14.63 -10.41 7.66
C LYS A 97 15.62 -10.09 6.53
N HIS A 98 15.12 -9.78 5.34
CA HIS A 98 15.97 -9.38 4.22
C HIS A 98 16.72 -8.09 4.56
N TYR A 99 16.03 -7.09 5.09
CA TYR A 99 16.66 -5.85 5.56
C TYR A 99 17.74 -6.13 6.63
N GLU A 100 17.46 -6.97 7.63
CA GLU A 100 18.45 -7.31 8.68
C GLU A 100 19.70 -7.99 8.11
N VAL A 101 19.53 -8.88 7.13
CA VAL A 101 20.65 -9.59 6.50
C VAL A 101 21.51 -8.61 5.69
N GLU A 102 20.90 -7.75 4.88
CA GLU A 102 21.65 -6.76 4.10
C GLU A 102 22.29 -5.70 5.01
N GLU A 103 21.63 -5.24 6.08
CA GLU A 103 22.26 -4.30 7.04
C GLU A 103 23.52 -4.89 7.69
N LEU A 104 23.49 -6.18 8.04
CA LEU A 104 24.66 -6.86 8.59
C LEU A 104 25.79 -7.02 7.57
N ARG A 105 25.43 -7.28 6.32
CA ARG A 105 26.38 -7.41 5.22
C ARG A 105 27.06 -6.07 4.92
N GLU A 106 26.27 -5.01 4.80
CA GLU A 106 26.73 -3.65 4.56
C GLU A 106 27.69 -3.19 5.68
N ARG A 107 27.35 -3.48 6.94
CA ARG A 107 28.22 -3.21 8.10
C ARG A 107 29.55 -3.95 8.05
N ALA A 108 29.60 -5.12 7.41
CA ALA A 108 30.84 -5.86 7.23
C ALA A 108 31.66 -5.27 6.07
N GLU A 109 31.01 -4.92 4.96
CA GLU A 109 31.63 -4.32 3.79
C GLU A 109 32.26 -2.94 4.11
N VAL A 110 31.55 -2.07 4.84
CA VAL A 110 32.09 -0.78 5.35
C VAL A 110 33.33 -0.95 6.22
N LYS A 111 33.43 -2.05 6.98
CA LYS A 111 34.60 -2.34 7.84
C LYS A 111 35.75 -2.98 7.09
N GLU A 112 35.45 -3.93 6.21
CA GLU A 112 36.45 -4.78 5.55
C GLU A 112 36.99 -4.12 4.27
N LYS A 113 36.18 -3.31 3.58
CA LYS A 113 36.49 -2.70 2.28
C LYS A 113 36.16 -1.20 2.23
N PRO A 114 36.58 -0.38 3.21
CA PRO A 114 36.14 1.01 3.33
C PRO A 114 36.48 1.90 2.13
N LEU A 115 37.50 1.56 1.33
CA LEU A 115 37.85 2.30 0.12
C LEU A 115 36.89 2.01 -1.04
N ALA A 116 36.40 0.77 -1.16
CA ALA A 116 35.43 0.39 -2.18
C ALA A 116 34.07 1.04 -1.86
N GLU A 117 33.59 0.89 -0.62
CA GLU A 117 32.34 1.52 -0.16
C GLU A 117 32.38 3.06 -0.27
N GLU A 118 33.57 3.66 -0.09
CA GLU A 118 33.74 5.10 -0.30
C GLU A 118 33.55 5.48 -1.77
N ASP A 119 34.13 4.71 -2.69
CA ASP A 119 33.98 4.93 -4.13
C ASP A 119 32.51 4.75 -4.55
N GLU A 120 31.78 3.79 -3.99
CA GLU A 120 30.34 3.60 -4.24
C GLU A 120 29.48 4.79 -3.81
N VAL A 121 29.78 5.43 -2.67
CA VAL A 121 29.09 6.68 -2.27
C VAL A 121 29.33 7.79 -3.30
N TYR A 122 30.53 7.90 -3.86
CA TYR A 122 30.80 8.87 -4.92
C TYR A 122 30.03 8.53 -6.20
N GLU A 123 29.97 7.26 -6.60
CA GLU A 123 29.20 6.80 -7.76
C GLU A 123 27.71 7.13 -7.61
N ILE A 124 27.13 6.98 -6.41
CA ILE A 124 25.75 7.40 -6.12
C ILE A 124 25.57 8.89 -6.40
N PHE A 125 26.49 9.75 -5.92
CA PHE A 125 26.42 11.19 -6.17
C PHE A 125 26.60 11.57 -7.65
N GLU A 126 27.46 10.85 -8.37
CA GLU A 126 27.66 11.06 -9.81
C GLU A 126 26.39 10.80 -10.63
N GLN A 127 25.54 9.85 -10.22
CA GLN A 127 24.23 9.64 -10.86
C GLN A 127 23.31 10.87 -10.78
N TYR A 128 23.52 11.74 -9.79
CA TYR A 128 22.83 13.03 -9.65
C TYR A 128 23.61 14.19 -10.31
N GLY A 129 24.70 13.93 -11.01
CA GLY A 129 25.55 14.93 -11.65
C GLY A 129 26.41 15.74 -10.67
N ILE A 130 26.65 15.21 -9.46
CA ILE A 130 27.50 15.84 -8.46
C ILE A 130 28.92 15.30 -8.61
N GLU A 131 29.87 16.18 -8.92
CA GLU A 131 31.27 15.78 -9.10
C GLU A 131 31.88 15.34 -7.76
N ARG A 132 32.82 14.38 -7.81
CA ARG A 132 33.54 13.85 -6.64
C ARG A 132 34.13 14.94 -5.73
N ALA A 133 34.65 16.02 -6.32
CA ALA A 133 35.22 17.14 -5.58
C ALA A 133 34.17 17.88 -4.72
N GLN A 134 32.91 17.90 -5.16
CA GLN A 134 31.80 18.58 -4.47
C GLN A 134 31.21 17.72 -3.35
N SER A 135 31.15 16.40 -3.53
CA SER A 135 30.60 15.46 -2.55
C SER A 135 31.62 15.01 -1.48
N LYS A 136 32.92 15.22 -1.70
CA LYS A 136 34.01 14.80 -0.78
C LYS A 136 33.76 15.14 0.70
N GLY A 137 33.35 16.37 1.00
CA GLY A 137 33.08 16.76 2.39
C GLY A 137 31.89 16.02 3.02
N VAL A 138 30.89 15.64 2.21
CA VAL A 138 29.74 14.84 2.66
C VAL A 138 30.17 13.41 2.94
N VAL A 139 30.97 12.82 2.04
CA VAL A 139 31.50 11.47 2.21
C VAL A 139 32.39 11.38 3.45
N GLU A 140 33.31 12.33 3.64
CA GLU A 140 34.13 12.40 4.87
C GLU A 140 33.27 12.53 6.14
N GLY A 141 32.18 13.30 6.07
CA GLY A 141 31.20 13.43 7.16
C GLY A 141 30.45 12.12 7.46
N LEU A 142 30.04 11.37 6.43
CA LEU A 142 29.41 10.05 6.58
C LEU A 142 30.39 9.04 7.18
N LYS A 143 31.64 9.01 6.71
CA LYS A 143 32.71 8.13 7.21
C LYS A 143 33.02 8.32 8.69
N ALA A 144 32.78 9.51 9.23
CA ALA A 144 32.96 9.78 10.66
C ALA A 144 31.95 9.05 11.56
N ASN A 145 30.83 8.57 11.00
CA ASN A 145 29.79 7.84 11.70
C ASN A 145 29.35 6.61 10.90
N GLU A 146 29.90 5.44 11.25
CA GLU A 146 29.62 4.16 10.61
C GLU A 146 28.11 3.86 10.50
N ASP A 147 27.32 4.17 11.53
CA ASP A 147 25.87 3.93 11.51
C ASP A 147 25.16 4.79 10.45
N MET A 148 25.60 6.03 10.26
CA MET A 148 25.03 6.93 9.26
C MET A 148 25.52 6.59 7.85
N TRP A 149 26.75 6.10 7.71
CA TRP A 149 27.27 5.62 6.44
C TRP A 149 26.53 4.37 5.97
N VAL A 150 26.42 3.35 6.82
CA VAL A 150 25.63 2.14 6.53
C VAL A 150 24.19 2.50 6.20
N ARG A 151 23.58 3.40 6.98
CA ARG A 151 22.21 3.85 6.69
C ARG A 151 22.11 4.54 5.32
N PHE A 152 23.09 5.35 4.94
CA PHE A 152 23.12 5.98 3.62
C PHE A 152 23.20 4.93 2.51
N MET A 153 24.05 3.91 2.66
CA MET A 153 24.17 2.82 1.69
C MET A 153 22.86 2.02 1.59
N MET A 154 22.26 1.65 2.72
CA MET A 154 20.94 1.01 2.75
C MET A 154 19.86 1.83 2.03
N ASP A 155 19.80 3.15 2.27
CA ASP A 155 18.77 4.03 1.72
C ASP A 155 18.99 4.34 0.22
N PHE A 156 20.24 4.54 -0.24
CA PHE A 156 20.53 5.06 -1.59
C PHE A 156 21.12 4.03 -2.55
N GLU A 157 21.95 3.11 -2.06
CA GLU A 157 22.56 2.08 -2.88
C GLU A 157 21.58 0.90 -3.04
N LEU A 158 21.20 0.29 -1.91
CA LEU A 158 20.32 -0.87 -1.87
C LEU A 158 18.84 -0.51 -1.99
N LYS A 159 18.47 0.74 -1.72
CA LYS A 159 17.08 1.27 -1.73
C LYS A 159 16.16 0.47 -0.81
N LEU A 160 16.71 0.05 0.32
CA LEU A 160 16.01 -0.69 1.36
C LEU A 160 15.63 0.26 2.48
N GLU A 161 14.35 0.58 2.58
CA GLU A 161 13.82 1.32 3.72
C GLU A 161 13.69 0.40 4.94
N LYS A 162 13.96 0.95 6.13
CA LYS A 162 13.87 0.20 7.38
C LYS A 162 12.42 -0.24 7.66
N PRO A 163 12.12 -1.55 7.65
CA PRO A 163 10.76 -2.03 7.81
C PRO A 163 10.27 -1.84 9.25
N ARG A 164 8.96 -1.62 9.39
CA ARG A 164 8.31 -1.46 10.70
C ARG A 164 7.96 -2.82 11.31
N THR A 165 8.98 -3.57 11.70
CA THR A 165 8.88 -4.98 12.15
C THR A 165 7.81 -5.26 13.22
N LYS A 166 7.44 -4.29 14.06
CA LYS A 166 6.40 -4.45 15.09
C LYS A 166 4.96 -4.57 14.54
N MET A 167 4.76 -4.34 13.24
CA MET A 167 3.43 -4.27 12.61
C MET A 167 3.10 -5.47 11.72
N ALA A 168 4.02 -6.42 11.48
CA ALA A 168 3.80 -7.54 10.55
C ALA A 168 2.52 -8.35 10.84
N TRP A 169 2.23 -8.62 12.12
CA TRP A 169 1.00 -9.31 12.51
C TRP A 169 -0.26 -8.45 12.30
N ILE A 170 -0.13 -7.12 12.43
CA ILE A 170 -1.23 -6.16 12.19
C ILE A 170 -1.54 -6.12 10.71
N GLU A 171 -0.53 -6.06 9.84
CA GLU A 171 -0.69 -6.13 8.38
C GLU A 171 -1.47 -7.38 7.96
N GLY A 172 -1.06 -8.55 8.48
CA GLY A 172 -1.78 -9.80 8.25
C GLY A 172 -3.24 -9.78 8.73
N ILE A 173 -3.51 -9.27 9.94
CA ILE A 173 -4.87 -9.16 10.45
C ILE A 173 -5.71 -8.18 9.64
N VAL A 174 -5.17 -7.01 9.29
CA VAL A 174 -5.87 -5.99 8.50
C VAL A 174 -6.25 -6.58 7.14
N MET A 175 -5.33 -7.28 6.46
CA MET A 175 -5.62 -7.93 5.18
C MET A 175 -6.68 -9.03 5.32
N ALA A 176 -6.56 -9.91 6.31
CA ALA A 176 -7.54 -10.97 6.55
C ALA A 176 -8.95 -10.43 6.84
N VAL A 177 -9.06 -9.45 7.73
CA VAL A 177 -10.33 -8.88 8.18
C VAL A 177 -11.00 -8.11 7.05
N THR A 178 -10.24 -7.31 6.29
CA THR A 178 -10.80 -6.54 5.17
C THR A 178 -11.25 -7.46 4.04
N TYR A 179 -10.51 -8.54 3.76
CA TYR A 179 -10.96 -9.58 2.83
C TYR A 179 -12.25 -10.26 3.28
N PHE A 180 -12.30 -10.68 4.54
CA PHE A 180 -13.48 -11.34 5.11
C PHE A 180 -14.74 -10.45 5.00
N PHE A 181 -14.64 -9.18 5.39
CA PHE A 181 -15.79 -8.26 5.29
C PHE A 181 -16.11 -7.89 3.84
N GLY A 182 -15.11 -7.77 2.96
CA GLY A 182 -15.32 -7.56 1.53
C GLY A 182 -16.14 -8.70 0.92
N GLY A 183 -15.80 -9.95 1.24
CA GLY A 183 -16.47 -11.13 0.68
C GLY A 183 -17.80 -11.48 1.30
N LEU A 184 -18.01 -11.11 2.56
CA LEU A 184 -19.30 -11.30 3.21
C LEU A 184 -20.41 -10.47 2.52
N LEU A 185 -20.09 -9.27 2.03
CA LEU A 185 -21.06 -8.35 1.44
C LEU A 185 -21.80 -8.94 0.22
N PRO A 186 -21.12 -9.47 -0.82
CA PRO A 186 -21.76 -10.19 -1.92
C PRO A 186 -22.57 -11.40 -1.48
N MET A 187 -22.23 -12.02 -0.35
CA MET A 187 -22.89 -13.23 0.14
C MET A 187 -24.22 -12.97 0.87
N ILE A 188 -24.41 -11.79 1.46
CA ILE A 188 -25.60 -11.46 2.28
C ILE A 188 -26.93 -11.85 1.60
N PRO A 189 -27.16 -11.57 0.29
CA PRO A 189 -28.42 -11.94 -0.37
C PRO A 189 -28.71 -13.44 -0.39
N TYR A 190 -27.68 -14.29 -0.45
CA TYR A 190 -27.86 -15.74 -0.50
C TYR A 190 -28.38 -16.31 0.81
N PHE A 191 -28.13 -15.64 1.94
CA PHE A 191 -28.73 -16.01 3.23
C PHE A 191 -30.19 -15.55 3.37
N ALA A 192 -30.58 -14.48 2.68
CA ALA A 192 -31.90 -13.89 2.80
C ALA A 192 -32.94 -14.50 1.84
N PHE A 193 -32.53 -14.87 0.62
CA PHE A 193 -33.44 -15.33 -0.43
C PHE A 193 -33.38 -16.86 -0.62
N LYS A 194 -34.56 -17.50 -0.69
CA LYS A 194 -34.67 -18.95 -0.98
C LYS A 194 -34.40 -19.28 -2.45
N ASN A 195 -34.69 -18.36 -3.36
CA ASN A 195 -34.47 -18.54 -4.79
C ASN A 195 -33.09 -17.99 -5.16
N VAL A 196 -32.21 -18.87 -5.63
CA VAL A 196 -30.81 -18.53 -5.96
C VAL A 196 -30.69 -17.48 -7.05
N THR A 197 -31.63 -17.44 -8.01
CA THR A 197 -31.61 -16.47 -9.10
C THR A 197 -31.91 -15.07 -8.58
N HIS A 198 -32.90 -14.92 -7.70
CA HIS A 198 -33.18 -13.64 -7.05
C HIS A 198 -32.02 -13.20 -6.13
N ALA A 199 -31.40 -14.15 -5.42
CA ALA A 199 -30.20 -13.89 -4.62
C ALA A 199 -29.05 -13.37 -5.48
N LEU A 200 -28.79 -14.03 -6.62
CA LEU A 200 -27.74 -13.66 -7.57
C LEU A 200 -27.93 -12.24 -8.11
N PHE A 201 -29.12 -11.91 -8.65
CA PHE A 201 -29.35 -10.56 -9.19
C PHE A 201 -29.25 -9.47 -8.12
N THR A 202 -29.70 -9.77 -6.90
CA THR A 202 -29.55 -8.84 -5.77
C THR A 202 -28.08 -8.67 -5.38
N SER A 203 -27.31 -9.78 -5.35
CA SER A 203 -25.86 -9.78 -5.10
C SER A 203 -25.09 -9.01 -6.16
N ILE A 204 -25.43 -9.16 -7.45
CA ILE A 204 -24.86 -8.38 -8.54
C ILE A 204 -25.09 -6.89 -8.32
N GLY A 205 -26.33 -6.48 -8.01
CA GLY A 205 -26.65 -5.07 -7.77
C GLY A 205 -25.88 -4.46 -6.59
N ILE A 206 -25.83 -5.17 -5.46
CA ILE A 206 -25.11 -4.73 -4.26
C ILE A 206 -23.60 -4.67 -4.53
N THR A 207 -23.02 -5.72 -5.10
CA THR A 207 -21.57 -5.78 -5.36
C THR A 207 -21.16 -4.73 -6.39
N ALA A 208 -21.94 -4.51 -7.45
CA ALA A 208 -21.66 -3.48 -8.44
C ALA A 208 -21.63 -2.08 -7.80
N LEU A 209 -22.60 -1.77 -6.94
CA LEU A 209 -22.61 -0.50 -6.21
C LEU A 209 -21.38 -0.36 -5.32
N ILE A 210 -21.02 -1.40 -4.56
CA ILE A 210 -19.86 -1.36 -3.67
C ILE A 210 -18.56 -1.22 -4.46
N LEU A 211 -18.38 -1.95 -5.57
CA LEU A 211 -17.18 -1.85 -6.41
C LEU A 211 -17.00 -0.45 -7.00
N VAL A 212 -18.09 0.21 -7.41
CA VAL A 212 -18.05 1.60 -7.88
C VAL A 212 -17.65 2.56 -6.75
N VAL A 213 -18.30 2.46 -5.60
CA VAL A 213 -18.01 3.32 -4.43
C VAL A 213 -16.57 3.10 -3.96
N PHE A 214 -16.16 1.85 -3.81
CA PHE A 214 -14.81 1.47 -3.38
C PHE A 214 -13.75 1.92 -4.39
N GLY A 215 -13.96 1.69 -5.68
CA GLY A 215 -13.05 2.11 -6.73
C GLY A 215 -12.89 3.64 -6.80
N TYR A 216 -13.93 4.40 -6.48
CA TYR A 216 -13.85 5.85 -6.36
C TYR A 216 -13.11 6.29 -5.09
N VAL A 217 -13.46 5.73 -3.93
CA VAL A 217 -12.86 6.08 -2.63
C VAL A 217 -11.36 5.73 -2.61
N LYS A 218 -10.96 4.55 -3.11
CA LYS A 218 -9.54 4.14 -3.12
C LYS A 218 -8.69 5.14 -3.90
N ALA A 219 -9.18 5.63 -5.05
CA ALA A 219 -8.46 6.59 -5.87
C ALA A 219 -8.30 7.96 -5.18
N LEU A 220 -9.31 8.40 -4.41
CA LEU A 220 -9.19 9.60 -3.61
C LEU A 220 -8.18 9.45 -2.47
N VAL A 221 -8.15 8.29 -1.81
CA VAL A 221 -7.17 7.99 -0.75
C VAL A 221 -5.74 7.96 -1.31
N THR A 222 -5.56 7.48 -2.55
CA THR A 222 -4.27 7.50 -3.26
C THR A 222 -3.86 8.90 -3.77
N GLY A 223 -4.74 9.92 -3.63
CA GLY A 223 -4.45 11.29 -4.05
C GLY A 223 -4.68 11.57 -5.54
N CYS A 224 -5.40 10.69 -6.26
CA CYS A 224 -5.72 10.89 -7.67
C CYS A 224 -6.80 11.97 -7.86
N ARG A 225 -6.86 12.57 -9.06
CA ARG A 225 -7.89 13.59 -9.38
C ARG A 225 -9.26 12.92 -9.52
N HIS A 226 -10.34 13.70 -9.39
CA HIS A 226 -11.71 13.19 -9.52
C HIS A 226 -11.98 12.43 -10.84
N ILE A 227 -11.34 12.84 -11.94
CA ILE A 227 -11.47 12.15 -13.24
C ILE A 227 -10.87 10.75 -13.17
N ASP A 228 -9.67 10.63 -12.59
CA ASP A 228 -8.99 9.35 -12.41
C ASP A 228 -9.75 8.45 -11.43
N ALA A 229 -10.45 9.03 -10.45
CA ALA A 229 -11.29 8.29 -9.51
C ALA A 229 -12.50 7.65 -10.19
N VAL A 230 -13.13 8.32 -11.16
CA VAL A 230 -14.20 7.73 -11.97
C VAL A 230 -13.67 6.58 -12.83
N TRP A 231 -12.48 6.74 -13.40
CA TRP A 231 -11.84 5.67 -14.17
C TRP A 231 -11.51 4.45 -13.29
N SER A 232 -10.96 4.67 -12.10
CA SER A 232 -10.69 3.62 -11.12
C SER A 232 -11.96 2.87 -10.69
N ALA A 233 -13.09 3.57 -10.53
CA ALA A 233 -14.39 2.95 -10.27
C ALA A 233 -14.83 2.06 -11.44
N ALA A 234 -14.71 2.54 -12.68
CA ALA A 234 -15.04 1.78 -13.88
C ALA A 234 -14.16 0.54 -14.04
N GLN A 235 -12.84 0.67 -13.83
CA GLN A 235 -11.90 -0.46 -13.86
C GLN A 235 -12.23 -1.52 -12.80
N THR A 236 -12.51 -1.08 -11.57
CA THR A 236 -12.83 -2.00 -10.46
C THR A 236 -14.12 -2.78 -10.74
N LEU A 237 -15.14 -2.10 -11.29
CA LEU A 237 -16.37 -2.75 -11.73
C LEU A 237 -16.14 -3.73 -12.89
N LEU A 238 -15.32 -3.34 -13.88
CA LEU A 238 -14.99 -4.18 -15.03
C LEU A 238 -14.28 -5.47 -14.60
N VAL A 239 -13.28 -5.37 -13.71
CA VAL A 239 -12.56 -6.53 -13.18
C VAL A 239 -13.52 -7.48 -12.47
N GLY A 240 -14.41 -6.95 -11.61
CA GLY A 240 -15.44 -7.74 -10.95
C GLY A 240 -16.40 -8.43 -11.92
N ALA A 241 -16.87 -7.71 -12.95
CA ALA A 241 -17.76 -8.25 -13.96
C ALA A 241 -17.09 -9.35 -14.79
N VAL A 242 -15.83 -9.17 -15.18
CA VAL A 242 -15.04 -10.17 -15.93
C VAL A 242 -14.80 -11.41 -15.08
N ALA A 243 -14.40 -11.25 -13.82
CA ALA A 243 -14.17 -12.37 -12.90
C ALA A 243 -15.46 -13.19 -12.67
N ALA A 244 -16.58 -12.51 -12.39
CA ALA A 244 -17.87 -13.18 -12.20
C ALA A 244 -18.38 -13.84 -13.48
N GLY A 245 -18.25 -13.18 -14.63
CA GLY A 245 -18.63 -13.73 -15.93
C GLY A 245 -17.81 -14.97 -16.30
N ALA A 246 -16.49 -14.93 -16.07
CA ALA A 246 -15.60 -16.06 -16.30
C ALA A 246 -15.95 -17.24 -15.40
N SER A 247 -16.11 -17.01 -14.09
CA SER A 247 -16.51 -18.03 -13.12
C SER A 247 -17.86 -18.67 -13.48
N TYR A 248 -18.87 -17.86 -13.79
CA TYR A 248 -20.18 -18.33 -14.26
C TYR A 248 -20.08 -19.18 -15.54
N GLY A 249 -19.28 -18.72 -16.51
CA GLY A 249 -19.06 -19.44 -17.76
C GLY A 249 -18.40 -20.81 -17.53
N ILE A 250 -17.36 -20.87 -16.69
CA ILE A 250 -16.62 -22.11 -16.40
C ILE A 250 -17.52 -23.11 -15.67
N VAL A 251 -18.16 -22.71 -14.57
CA VAL A 251 -19.00 -23.62 -13.77
C VAL A 251 -20.17 -24.16 -14.60
N ARG A 252 -20.82 -23.30 -15.38
CA ARG A 252 -21.91 -23.71 -16.27
C ARG A 252 -21.43 -24.63 -17.40
N GLY A 253 -20.25 -24.37 -17.96
CA GLY A 253 -19.65 -25.19 -19.01
C GLY A 253 -19.33 -26.60 -18.54
N VAL A 254 -18.67 -26.73 -17.39
CA VAL A 254 -18.35 -28.04 -16.78
C VAL A 254 -19.61 -28.83 -16.47
N ASN A 255 -20.60 -28.20 -15.82
CA ASN A 255 -21.87 -28.87 -15.49
C ASN A 255 -22.63 -29.32 -16.75
N SER A 256 -22.52 -28.57 -17.85
CA SER A 256 -23.18 -28.95 -19.12
C SER A 256 -22.49 -30.15 -19.78
N ALA A 257 -21.16 -30.26 -19.70
CA ALA A 257 -20.39 -31.37 -20.26
C ALA A 257 -20.64 -32.71 -19.52
N GLU A 258 -20.79 -32.67 -18.19
CA GLU A 258 -21.13 -33.86 -17.39
C GLU A 258 -22.52 -34.40 -17.76
N ASN A 259 -23.50 -33.51 -17.93
CA ASN A 259 -24.85 -33.90 -18.32
C ASN A 259 -24.90 -34.56 -19.71
N VAL A 260 -24.08 -34.10 -20.67
CA VAL A 260 -23.99 -34.74 -21.99
C VAL A 260 -23.38 -36.13 -21.89
N SER A 261 -22.29 -36.28 -21.12
CA SER A 261 -21.59 -37.55 -20.94
C SER A 261 -22.47 -38.62 -20.29
N ALA A 262 -23.32 -38.24 -19.33
CA ALA A 262 -24.27 -39.12 -18.66
C ALA A 262 -25.45 -39.59 -19.54
N ILE A 263 -25.73 -38.91 -20.66
CA ILE A 263 -26.79 -39.28 -21.61
C ILE A 263 -26.26 -40.25 -22.69
N THR A 264 -24.96 -40.22 -22.97
CA THR A 264 -24.32 -41.00 -24.05
C THR A 264 -23.61 -42.28 -23.62
N GLY A 265 -23.47 -42.54 -22.31
CA GLY A 265 -22.86 -43.76 -21.75
C GLY A 265 -23.90 -44.69 -21.14
#